data_AF-A0A1F7M4H1-F1
#
_entry.id   AF-A0A1F7M4H1-F1
#
_cell.length_a   1.000
_cell.length_b   1.000
_cell.length_c   1.000
_cell.angle_alpha   90.00
_cell.angle_beta   90.00
_cell.angle_gamma   90.00
#
_symmetry.space_group_name_H-M   'P 1'
#
loop_
_entity.id
_entity.type
_entity.pdbx_description
1 polymer ?
#
loop_
_entity_poly.entity_id
_entity_poly.type
_entity_poly.pdbx_seq_one_letter_code
_entity_poly.pdbx_strand_id
1 'polypeptide(L)'
;MPRLVLILCAVTAALVTAPPARAETYRLAAPDGTVHFTNAPTDPRYQRMQTGSGTAAGWLRLAAGATTRYAEEIRAAANRYGVPEKLVAAVIRAESSFDPRAVSPKGARGLMQLMPETASMLGVHNSFDPRQNIEGGVRHLRRLLDRFGSNLPLALAAYNAGERAVTTYRGIPPYTETREYVERVLRFYDGDPGAAVRTVVYRRVEDDGTLTYTNIPPRGRR
;
A
#
# COMPACT_ATOMS: atom_id res chain seq x y z
N MET A 1 24.62 -68.37 7.19
CA MET A 1 23.34 -68.28 6.45
C MET A 1 22.26 -68.90 7.34
N PRO A 2 21.04 -68.35 7.50
CA PRO A 2 20.57 -67.01 7.89
C PRO A 2 19.63 -67.14 9.16
N ARG A 3 19.27 -66.13 9.98
CA ARG A 3 18.10 -65.23 9.93
C ARG A 3 17.85 -64.82 11.41
N LEU A 4 17.89 -63.56 11.84
CA LEU A 4 16.98 -62.42 11.62
C LEU A 4 15.69 -62.46 12.49
N VAL A 5 15.52 -61.37 13.26
CA VAL A 5 14.27 -60.72 13.73
C VAL A 5 13.54 -61.31 14.93
N LEU A 6 13.60 -60.61 16.08
CA LEU A 6 12.43 -60.18 16.89
C LEU A 6 12.87 -59.54 18.23
N ILE A 7 13.63 -58.45 18.18
CA ILE A 7 13.72 -57.53 19.32
C ILE A 7 13.74 -56.11 18.77
N LEU A 8 12.57 -55.53 18.50
CA LEU A 8 12.40 -54.07 18.52
C LEU A 8 10.91 -53.67 18.50
N CYS A 9 10.20 -53.87 19.60
CA CYS A 9 8.82 -53.38 19.75
C CYS A 9 8.59 -52.44 20.94
N ALA A 10 9.62 -51.90 21.60
CA ALA A 10 9.37 -51.15 22.84
C ALA A 10 10.10 -49.81 23.01
N VAL A 11 10.88 -49.30 22.04
CA VAL A 11 11.56 -48.00 22.21
C VAL A 11 11.70 -47.23 20.90
N THR A 12 10.61 -46.76 20.28
CA THR A 12 10.68 -45.64 19.29
C THR A 12 9.30 -45.03 19.01
N ALA A 13 8.52 -44.68 20.03
CA ALA A 13 7.28 -43.92 19.80
C ALA A 13 6.97 -42.96 20.95
N ALA A 14 7.93 -42.08 21.22
CA ALA A 14 7.65 -40.82 21.89
C ALA A 14 8.43 -39.71 21.19
N LEU A 15 8.20 -39.54 19.87
CA LEU A 15 8.39 -38.22 19.28
C LEU A 15 7.25 -37.37 19.84
N VAL A 16 7.57 -36.61 20.89
CA VAL A 16 6.74 -35.52 21.39
C VAL A 16 6.51 -34.57 20.22
N THR A 17 5.35 -34.66 19.58
CA THR A 17 4.90 -33.65 18.63
C THR A 17 4.57 -32.40 19.43
N ALA A 18 5.49 -31.43 19.48
CA ALA A 18 5.17 -30.12 20.03
C ALA A 18 4.03 -29.52 19.18
N PRO A 19 2.96 -28.99 19.79
CA PRO A 19 1.91 -28.31 19.03
C PRO A 19 2.52 -27.11 18.28
N PRO A 20 2.00 -26.75 17.11
CA PRO A 20 2.48 -25.58 16.38
C PRO A 20 2.28 -24.34 17.25
N ALA A 21 3.37 -23.64 17.55
CA ALA A 21 3.32 -22.36 18.23
C ALA A 21 2.60 -21.35 17.31
N ARG A 22 1.38 -20.95 17.69
CA ARG A 22 0.66 -19.89 16.99
C ARG A 22 1.11 -18.54 17.54
N ALA A 23 1.75 -17.73 16.70
CA ALA A 23 2.08 -16.35 17.03
C ALA A 23 0.82 -15.48 16.93
N GLU A 24 -0.04 -15.56 17.93
CA GLU A 24 -1.19 -14.66 18.06
C GLU A 24 -0.70 -13.32 18.60
N THR A 25 -0.92 -12.24 17.85
CA THR A 25 -0.62 -10.88 18.31
C THR A 25 -1.89 -10.25 18.87
N TYR A 26 -1.78 -9.57 19.99
CA TYR A 26 -2.86 -8.88 20.67
C TYR A 26 -2.54 -7.38 20.72
N ARG A 27 -3.57 -6.53 20.68
CA ARG A 27 -3.43 -5.07 20.81
C ARG A 27 -4.28 -4.50 21.94
N LEU A 28 -3.80 -3.44 22.56
CA LEU A 28 -4.56 -2.62 23.52
C LEU A 28 -4.32 -1.14 23.21
N ALA A 29 -5.39 -0.39 22.99
CA ALA A 29 -5.33 1.07 22.91
C ALA A 29 -5.60 1.66 24.29
N ALA A 30 -4.62 2.37 24.84
CA ALA A 30 -4.75 3.07 26.11
C ALA A 30 -5.48 4.42 25.93
N PRO A 31 -6.10 4.98 26.99
CA PRO A 31 -6.87 6.23 26.91
C PRO A 31 -6.07 7.45 26.45
N ASP A 32 -4.74 7.42 26.60
CA ASP A 32 -3.79 8.43 26.15
C ASP A 32 -3.44 8.33 24.65
N GLY A 33 -4.04 7.37 23.93
CA GLY A 33 -3.79 7.12 22.53
C GLY A 33 -2.61 6.18 22.25
N THR A 34 -1.94 5.67 23.28
CA THR A 34 -0.84 4.70 23.13
C THR A 34 -1.39 3.33 22.69
N VAL A 35 -0.74 2.67 21.73
CA VAL A 35 -1.12 1.32 21.30
C VAL A 35 -0.04 0.33 21.73
N HIS A 36 -0.41 -0.63 22.57
CA HIS A 36 0.43 -1.73 23.01
C HIS A 36 0.18 -2.96 22.16
N PHE A 37 1.25 -3.64 21.73
CA PHE A 37 1.19 -4.95 21.07
C PHE A 37 1.94 -5.99 21.90
N THR A 38 1.34 -7.16 22.08
CA THR A 38 1.94 -8.29 22.81
C THR A 38 1.53 -9.62 22.19
N ASN A 39 2.38 -10.64 22.33
CA ASN A 39 2.04 -12.04 22.05
C ASN A 39 1.65 -12.82 23.33
N ALA A 40 1.67 -12.15 24.49
CA ALA A 40 1.29 -12.69 25.79
C ALA A 40 0.35 -11.66 26.48
N PRO A 41 -0.97 -11.71 26.24
CA PRO A 41 -1.90 -10.76 26.83
C PRO A 41 -2.03 -11.01 28.34
N THR A 42 -1.67 -10.02 29.15
CA THR A 42 -1.76 -10.07 30.62
C THR A 42 -2.98 -9.31 31.18
N ASP A 43 -3.77 -8.67 30.30
CA ASP A 43 -4.96 -7.87 30.64
C ASP A 43 -6.14 -8.26 29.71
N PRO A 44 -7.37 -8.43 30.24
CA PRO A 44 -8.53 -8.83 29.44
C PRO A 44 -8.95 -7.80 28.37
N ARG A 45 -8.49 -6.54 28.46
CA ARG A 45 -8.75 -5.50 27.47
C ARG A 45 -7.96 -5.69 26.17
N TYR A 46 -6.94 -6.55 26.17
CA TYR A 46 -6.22 -6.89 24.96
C TYR A 46 -7.15 -7.57 23.95
N GLN A 47 -7.29 -6.96 22.78
CA GLN A 47 -8.05 -7.50 21.68
C GLN A 47 -7.12 -8.34 20.79
N ARG A 48 -7.48 -9.60 20.57
CA ARG A 48 -6.75 -10.47 19.63
C ARG A 48 -6.76 -9.84 18.25
N MET A 49 -5.57 -9.59 17.70
CA MET A 49 -5.45 -9.21 16.31
C MET A 49 -5.54 -10.48 15.48
N GLN A 50 -6.50 -10.55 14.57
CA GLN A 50 -6.49 -11.58 13.54
C GLN A 50 -5.33 -11.26 12.60
N THR A 51 -4.21 -11.97 12.75
CA THR A 51 -3.15 -12.02 11.75
C THR A 51 -3.66 -12.88 10.59
N GLY A 52 -4.49 -12.29 9.74
CA GLY A 52 -4.72 -12.85 8.42
C GLY A 52 -3.38 -12.91 7.69
N SER A 53 -3.06 -14.07 7.11
CA SER A 53 -1.97 -14.25 6.14
C SER A 53 -1.88 -13.01 5.25
N GLY A 54 -0.71 -12.37 5.22
CA GLY A 54 -0.50 -11.03 4.67
C GLY A 54 -0.61 -10.91 3.16
N THR A 55 -1.59 -11.55 2.51
CA THR A 55 -1.75 -11.57 1.06
C THR A 55 -3.16 -11.28 0.55
N ALA A 56 -4.17 -11.05 1.39
CA ALA A 56 -5.47 -10.59 0.88
C ALA A 56 -6.15 -9.65 1.88
N ALA A 57 -6.19 -8.36 1.53
CA ALA A 57 -6.94 -7.28 2.21
C ALA A 57 -6.57 -7.01 3.70
N GLY A 58 -5.91 -5.88 4.00
CA GLY A 58 -5.81 -5.50 5.42
C GLY A 58 -4.92 -4.34 5.89
N TRP A 59 -4.06 -3.76 5.06
CA TRP A 59 -3.08 -2.75 5.53
C TRP A 59 -3.34 -1.33 5.03
N LEU A 60 -4.33 -1.15 4.15
CA LEU A 60 -4.59 0.13 3.50
C LEU A 60 -5.58 0.95 4.34
N ARG A 61 -5.09 1.75 5.29
CA ARG A 61 -5.88 2.87 5.83
C ARG A 61 -5.69 4.12 4.96
N LEU A 62 -6.21 4.06 3.74
CA LEU A 62 -6.65 5.26 3.04
C LEU A 62 -7.96 5.74 3.69
N ALA A 63 -8.30 7.02 3.60
CA ALA A 63 -9.59 7.52 4.07
C ALA A 63 -10.73 6.70 3.45
N ALA A 64 -11.37 5.85 4.25
CA ALA A 64 -12.14 4.69 3.81
C ALA A 64 -13.40 5.01 2.97
N GLY A 65 -13.76 6.28 2.80
CA GLY A 65 -14.97 6.71 2.08
C GLY A 65 -14.78 7.13 0.61
N ALA A 66 -13.59 7.57 0.20
CA ALA A 66 -13.38 8.11 -1.15
C ALA A 66 -12.98 7.05 -2.17
N THR A 67 -12.08 6.13 -1.79
CA THR A 67 -11.70 4.97 -2.62
C THR A 67 -12.87 4.02 -2.82
N THR A 68 -13.78 3.90 -1.85
CA THR A 68 -14.94 3.01 -1.90
C THR A 68 -15.95 3.44 -2.96
N ARG A 69 -16.10 4.75 -3.23
CA ARG A 69 -17.05 5.26 -4.24
C ARG A 69 -16.72 4.85 -5.67
N TYR A 70 -15.44 4.74 -6.01
CA TYR A 70 -14.97 4.40 -7.36
C TYR A 70 -14.23 3.06 -7.41
N ALA A 71 -14.42 2.22 -6.39
CA ALA A 71 -13.67 0.98 -6.24
C ALA A 71 -13.91 0.02 -7.41
N GLU A 72 -15.12 0.00 -7.95
CA GLU A 72 -15.47 -0.87 -9.08
C GLU A 72 -14.82 -0.40 -10.37
N GLU A 73 -14.87 0.90 -10.69
CA GLU A 73 -14.22 1.48 -11.86
C GLU A 73 -12.70 1.33 -11.79
N ILE A 74 -12.12 1.58 -10.61
CA ILE A 74 -10.69 1.39 -10.36
C ILE A 74 -10.30 -0.07 -10.58
N ARG A 75 -11.03 -1.01 -9.97
CA ARG A 75 -10.76 -2.45 -10.10
C ARG A 75 -10.91 -2.92 -11.55
N ALA A 76 -11.96 -2.50 -12.23
CA ALA A 76 -12.21 -2.86 -13.61
C ALA A 76 -11.08 -2.39 -14.54
N ALA A 77 -10.68 -1.12 -14.43
CA ALA A 77 -9.60 -0.56 -15.24
C ALA A 77 -8.23 -1.17 -14.88
N ALA A 78 -7.94 -1.29 -13.58
CA ALA A 78 -6.73 -1.91 -13.07
C ALA A 78 -6.53 -3.33 -13.63
N ASN A 79 -7.57 -4.16 -13.54
CA ASN A 79 -7.55 -5.53 -14.06
C ASN A 79 -7.41 -5.56 -15.59
N ARG A 80 -8.15 -4.70 -16.30
CA ARG A 80 -8.13 -4.65 -17.76
C ARG A 80 -6.75 -4.31 -18.33
N TYR A 81 -6.03 -3.41 -17.67
CA TYR A 81 -4.74 -2.89 -18.17
C TYR A 81 -3.53 -3.41 -17.40
N GLY A 82 -3.71 -4.32 -16.42
CA GLY A 82 -2.60 -4.88 -15.64
C GLY A 82 -1.83 -3.83 -14.84
N VAL A 83 -2.55 -2.89 -14.22
CA VAL A 83 -1.99 -1.85 -13.34
C VAL A 83 -2.49 -2.11 -11.92
N PRO A 84 -1.64 -2.04 -10.87
CA PRO A 84 -2.08 -2.26 -9.50
C PRO A 84 -3.20 -1.29 -9.08
N GLU A 85 -4.30 -1.79 -8.51
CA GLU A 85 -5.42 -0.96 -8.04
C GLU A 85 -4.96 0.17 -7.09
N LYS A 86 -4.01 -0.15 -6.20
CA LYS A 86 -3.42 0.83 -5.28
C LYS A 86 -2.71 1.97 -6.01
N LEU A 87 -2.06 1.69 -7.14
CA LEU A 87 -1.36 2.71 -7.92
C LEU A 87 -2.38 3.63 -8.61
N VAL A 88 -3.45 3.05 -9.17
CA VAL A 88 -4.55 3.82 -9.77
C VAL A 88 -5.17 4.76 -8.74
N ALA A 89 -5.48 4.23 -7.54
CA ALA A 89 -6.02 5.03 -6.44
C ALA A 89 -5.04 6.13 -5.97
N ALA A 90 -3.73 5.83 -5.92
CA ALA A 90 -2.69 6.79 -5.56
C ALA A 90 -2.60 7.96 -6.57
N VAL A 91 -2.67 7.67 -7.87
CA VAL A 91 -2.71 8.68 -8.93
C VAL A 91 -3.97 9.53 -8.81
N ILE A 92 -5.16 8.92 -8.73
CA ILE A 92 -6.43 9.67 -8.57
C ILE A 92 -6.38 10.59 -7.34
N ARG A 93 -5.82 10.11 -6.22
CA ARG A 93 -5.67 10.92 -5.02
C ARG A 93 -4.75 12.12 -5.24
N ALA A 94 -3.62 11.94 -5.92
CA ALA A 94 -2.68 13.02 -6.21
C ALA A 94 -3.24 14.03 -7.22
N GLU A 95 -4.05 13.56 -8.18
CA GLU A 95 -4.61 14.37 -9.26
C GLU A 95 -5.81 15.21 -8.81
N SER A 96 -6.81 14.59 -8.18
CA SER A 96 -8.07 15.27 -7.86
C SER A 96 -8.56 15.06 -6.44
N SER A 97 -7.84 14.31 -5.60
CA SER A 97 -8.36 13.86 -4.30
C SER A 97 -9.73 13.17 -4.42
N PHE A 98 -9.96 12.43 -5.51
CA PHE A 98 -11.21 11.75 -5.85
C PHE A 98 -12.40 12.69 -6.18
N ASP A 99 -12.14 13.95 -6.50
CA ASP A 99 -13.17 14.84 -7.08
C ASP A 99 -13.34 14.56 -8.59
N PRO A 100 -14.50 14.05 -9.04
CA PRO A 100 -14.74 13.79 -10.46
C PRO A 100 -15.02 15.06 -11.26
N ARG A 101 -15.23 16.21 -10.61
CA ARG A 101 -15.48 17.51 -11.22
C ARG A 101 -14.26 18.43 -11.19
N ALA A 102 -13.12 17.96 -10.70
CA ALA A 102 -11.90 18.75 -10.61
C ALA A 102 -11.46 19.28 -11.99
N VAL A 103 -11.09 20.57 -12.03
CA VAL A 103 -10.52 21.23 -13.20
C VAL A 103 -9.26 21.98 -12.77
N SER A 104 -8.12 21.68 -13.37
CA SER A 104 -6.89 22.42 -13.10
C SER A 104 -6.85 23.77 -13.84
N PRO A 105 -6.01 24.73 -13.40
CA PRO A 105 -5.79 25.98 -14.14
C PRO A 105 -5.31 25.77 -15.60
N LYS A 106 -4.62 24.65 -15.86
CA LYS A 106 -4.15 24.25 -17.20
C LYS A 106 -5.25 23.58 -18.03
N GLY A 107 -6.41 23.30 -17.45
CA GLY A 107 -7.58 22.72 -18.12
C GLY A 107 -7.68 21.20 -18.05
N ALA A 108 -6.86 20.53 -17.22
CA ALA A 108 -6.98 19.10 -16.94
C ALA A 108 -8.30 18.80 -16.20
N ARG A 109 -8.94 17.65 -16.47
CA ARG A 109 -10.32 17.38 -16.00
C ARG A 109 -10.49 15.98 -15.40
N GLY A 110 -11.31 15.91 -14.35
CA GLY A 110 -11.81 14.67 -13.74
C GLY A 110 -10.82 13.99 -12.80
N LEU A 111 -11.12 12.73 -12.47
CA LEU A 111 -10.42 11.96 -11.43
C LEU A 111 -8.92 11.78 -11.66
N MET A 112 -8.51 11.54 -12.89
CA MET A 112 -7.13 11.34 -13.31
C MET A 112 -6.55 12.53 -14.08
N GLN A 113 -7.22 13.69 -13.99
CA GLN A 113 -6.81 14.98 -14.56
C GLN A 113 -6.28 14.87 -16.00
N LEU A 114 -7.11 14.36 -16.91
CA LEU A 114 -6.75 14.27 -18.32
C LEU A 114 -6.88 15.64 -18.98
N MET A 115 -5.84 16.06 -19.70
CA MET A 115 -5.91 17.20 -20.61
C MET A 115 -6.92 16.90 -21.73
N PRO A 116 -7.67 17.90 -22.26
CA PRO A 116 -8.70 17.65 -23.27
C PRO A 116 -8.18 16.94 -24.53
N GLU A 117 -7.00 17.30 -25.01
CA GLU A 117 -6.35 16.66 -26.16
C GLU A 117 -6.02 15.18 -25.86
N THR A 118 -5.42 14.91 -24.68
CA THR A 118 -5.13 13.56 -24.22
C THR A 118 -6.41 12.73 -24.07
N ALA A 119 -7.47 13.31 -23.49
CA ALA A 119 -8.76 12.65 -23.34
C ALA A 119 -9.34 12.22 -24.71
N SER A 120 -9.28 13.11 -25.71
CA SER A 120 -9.70 12.81 -27.08
C SER A 120 -8.91 11.65 -27.69
N MET A 121 -7.58 11.67 -27.60
CA MET A 121 -6.73 10.57 -28.07
C MET A 121 -6.98 9.25 -27.33
N LEU A 122 -7.46 9.34 -26.10
CA LEU A 122 -7.87 8.21 -25.27
C LEU A 122 -9.36 7.89 -25.40
N GLY A 123 -10.09 8.38 -26.41
CA GLY A 123 -11.51 8.07 -26.60
C GLY A 123 -12.39 8.38 -25.38
N VAL A 124 -11.97 9.32 -24.52
CA VAL A 124 -12.75 9.81 -23.38
C VAL A 124 -13.61 10.95 -23.88
N HIS A 125 -14.90 10.67 -24.09
CA HIS A 125 -15.86 11.65 -24.60
C HIS A 125 -16.32 12.63 -23.52
N ASN A 126 -16.42 12.15 -22.27
CA ASN A 126 -16.74 12.97 -21.11
C ASN A 126 -15.70 12.78 -20.00
N SER A 127 -14.78 13.73 -19.84
CA SER A 127 -13.75 13.65 -18.79
C SER A 127 -14.30 13.75 -17.36
N PHE A 128 -15.56 14.17 -17.17
CA PHE A 128 -16.22 14.19 -15.86
C PHE A 128 -16.99 12.91 -15.55
N ASP A 129 -17.12 12.00 -16.53
CA ASP A 129 -17.62 10.65 -16.28
C ASP A 129 -16.52 9.81 -15.60
N PRO A 130 -16.73 9.32 -14.36
CA PRO A 130 -15.70 8.61 -13.61
C PRO A 130 -15.16 7.38 -14.34
N ARG A 131 -16.04 6.59 -14.96
CA ARG A 131 -15.68 5.36 -15.66
C ARG A 131 -14.78 5.66 -16.85
N GLN A 132 -15.19 6.56 -17.74
CA GLN A 132 -14.39 6.94 -18.91
C GLN A 132 -13.06 7.58 -18.49
N ASN A 133 -13.07 8.47 -17.49
CA ASN A 133 -11.86 9.15 -17.05
C ASN A 133 -10.84 8.19 -16.43
N ILE A 134 -11.28 7.28 -15.55
CA ILE A 134 -10.43 6.26 -14.95
C ILE A 134 -9.91 5.30 -16.03
N GLU A 135 -10.78 4.82 -16.92
CA GLU A 135 -10.37 3.91 -18.00
C GLU A 135 -9.33 4.54 -18.93
N GLY A 136 -9.56 5.78 -19.37
CA GLY A 136 -8.61 6.52 -20.19
C GLY A 136 -7.29 6.75 -19.48
N GLY A 137 -7.33 7.22 -18.23
CA GLY A 137 -6.12 7.52 -17.44
C GLY A 137 -5.30 6.28 -17.10
N VAL A 138 -5.92 5.17 -16.71
CA VAL A 138 -5.22 3.91 -16.44
C VAL A 138 -4.59 3.34 -17.71
N ARG A 139 -5.29 3.42 -18.86
CA ARG A 139 -4.71 3.02 -20.15
C ARG A 139 -3.50 3.88 -20.52
N HIS A 140 -3.56 5.18 -20.28
CA HIS A 140 -2.42 6.06 -20.49
C HIS A 140 -1.26 5.70 -19.57
N LEU A 141 -1.52 5.50 -18.29
CA LEU A 141 -0.52 5.11 -17.30
C LEU A 141 0.16 3.77 -17.67
N ARG A 142 -0.59 2.76 -18.11
CA ARG A 142 -0.04 1.48 -18.60
C ARG A 142 0.95 1.70 -19.73
N ARG A 143 0.58 2.49 -20.75
CA ARG A 143 1.46 2.83 -21.88
C ARG A 143 2.77 3.48 -21.42
N LEU A 144 2.70 4.37 -20.44
CA LEU A 144 3.89 5.02 -19.87
C LEU A 144 4.75 4.01 -19.10
N LEU A 145 4.14 3.13 -18.32
CA LEU A 145 4.85 2.04 -17.65
C LEU A 145 5.57 1.14 -18.68
N ASP A 146 4.92 0.77 -19.78
CA ASP A 146 5.57 0.01 -20.86
C ASP A 146 6.73 0.78 -21.48
N ARG A 147 6.53 2.06 -21.82
CA ARG A 147 7.56 2.89 -22.45
C ARG A 147 8.82 3.05 -21.59
N PHE A 148 8.64 3.19 -20.27
CA PHE A 148 9.75 3.39 -19.34
C PHE A 148 10.19 2.08 -18.65
N GLY A 149 9.88 0.91 -19.23
CA GLY A 149 10.39 -0.38 -18.75
C GLY A 149 9.96 -0.72 -17.32
N SER A 150 8.73 -0.35 -16.95
CA SER A 150 8.17 -0.44 -15.60
C SER A 150 8.91 0.38 -14.54
N ASN A 151 9.75 1.34 -14.93
CA ASN A 151 10.31 2.33 -14.01
C ASN A 151 9.20 3.31 -13.57
N LEU A 152 8.58 2.99 -12.44
CA LEU A 152 7.42 3.72 -11.91
C LEU A 152 7.68 5.22 -11.72
N PRO A 153 8.79 5.67 -11.09
CA PRO A 153 9.10 7.10 -10.98
C PRO A 153 9.15 7.84 -12.33
N LEU A 154 9.73 7.22 -13.37
CA LEU A 154 9.80 7.84 -14.71
C LEU A 154 8.43 7.87 -15.41
N ALA A 155 7.64 6.81 -15.26
CA ALA A 155 6.28 6.77 -15.80
C ALA A 155 5.39 7.83 -15.16
N LEU A 156 5.49 8.03 -13.85
CA LEU A 156 4.76 9.08 -13.13
C LEU A 156 5.25 10.49 -13.52
N ALA A 157 6.56 10.68 -13.68
CA ALA A 157 7.11 11.94 -14.17
C ALA A 157 6.59 12.25 -15.59
N ALA A 158 6.52 11.24 -16.46
CA ALA A 158 5.98 11.39 -17.81
C ALA A 158 4.47 11.63 -17.82
N TYR A 159 3.72 11.06 -16.87
CA TYR A 159 2.30 11.31 -16.72
C TYR A 159 2.03 12.79 -16.41
N ASN A 160 2.83 13.39 -15.52
CA ASN A 160 2.68 14.77 -15.10
C ASN A 160 3.31 15.80 -16.06
N ALA A 161 4.55 15.57 -16.51
CA ALA A 161 5.34 16.53 -17.30
C ALA A 161 5.36 16.23 -18.81
N GLY A 162 4.81 15.09 -19.22
CA GLY A 162 4.88 14.59 -20.58
C GLY A 162 6.15 13.79 -20.88
N GLU A 163 6.02 12.81 -21.77
CA GLU A 163 7.08 11.88 -22.19
C GLU A 163 8.31 12.59 -22.78
N ARG A 164 8.07 13.69 -23.51
CA ARG A 164 9.13 14.50 -24.11
C ARG A 164 10.05 15.10 -23.05
N ALA A 165 9.51 15.60 -21.95
CA ALA A 165 10.32 16.17 -20.87
C ALA A 165 11.23 15.11 -20.27
N VAL A 166 10.69 13.94 -19.90
CA VAL A 166 11.48 12.84 -19.34
C VAL A 166 12.57 12.36 -20.30
N THR A 167 12.26 12.29 -21.60
CA THR A 167 13.24 11.90 -22.63
C THR A 167 14.34 12.94 -22.78
N THR A 168 14.00 14.23 -22.83
CA THR A 168 14.97 15.33 -22.95
C THR A 168 15.92 15.38 -21.77
N TYR A 169 15.41 15.24 -20.55
CA TYR A 169 16.23 15.26 -19.33
C TYR A 169 16.86 13.90 -18.99
N ARG A 170 16.54 12.84 -19.74
CA ARG A 170 16.99 11.45 -19.48
C ARG A 170 16.72 11.00 -18.04
N GLY A 171 15.59 11.43 -17.49
CA GLY A 171 15.24 11.24 -16.09
C GLY A 171 14.05 12.08 -15.67
N ILE A 172 13.80 12.16 -14.36
CA ILE A 172 12.77 13.06 -13.82
C ILE A 172 13.22 14.51 -14.09
N PRO A 173 12.45 15.32 -14.84
CA PRO A 173 12.83 16.68 -15.14
C PRO A 173 13.00 17.51 -13.85
N PRO A 174 13.85 18.56 -13.85
CA PRO A 174 14.09 19.41 -12.69
C PRO A 174 12.94 20.41 -12.46
N TYR A 175 11.70 19.97 -12.64
CA TYR A 175 10.49 20.75 -12.35
C TYR A 175 10.04 20.40 -10.94
N THR A 176 9.93 21.41 -10.07
CA THR A 176 9.50 21.23 -8.68
C THR A 176 8.15 20.50 -8.62
N GLU A 177 7.16 20.96 -9.40
CA GLU A 177 5.81 20.35 -9.51
C GLU A 177 5.88 18.84 -9.82
N THR A 178 6.74 18.44 -10.76
CA THR A 178 6.85 17.03 -11.18
C THR A 178 7.53 16.17 -10.13
N ARG A 179 8.58 16.66 -9.47
CA ARG A 179 9.25 15.92 -8.39
C ARG A 179 8.31 15.70 -7.21
N GLU A 180 7.63 16.76 -6.79
CA GLU A 180 6.62 16.70 -5.73
C GLU A 180 5.45 15.78 -6.09
N TYR A 181 5.02 15.79 -7.35
CA TYR A 181 4.00 14.87 -7.86
C TYR A 181 4.44 13.41 -7.73
N VAL A 182 5.63 13.07 -8.22
CA VAL A 182 6.16 11.70 -8.16
C VAL A 182 6.27 11.23 -6.70
N GLU A 183 6.87 12.03 -5.83
CA GLU A 183 7.00 11.71 -4.40
C GLU A 183 5.64 11.51 -3.73
N ARG A 184 4.65 12.36 -4.04
CA ARG A 184 3.31 12.28 -3.48
C ARG A 184 2.57 11.02 -3.91
N VAL A 185 2.65 10.64 -5.19
CA VAL A 185 2.03 9.39 -5.68
C VAL A 185 2.69 8.17 -5.06
N LEU A 186 4.03 8.11 -5.01
CA LEU A 186 4.75 7.00 -4.40
C LEU A 186 4.38 6.83 -2.93
N ARG A 187 4.32 7.93 -2.17
CA ARG A 187 3.86 7.92 -0.77
C ARG A 187 2.47 7.31 -0.61
N PHE A 188 1.52 7.72 -1.46
CA PHE A 188 0.17 7.15 -1.45
C PHE A 188 0.14 5.68 -1.86
N TYR A 189 1.00 5.27 -2.79
CA TYR A 189 1.09 3.90 -3.29
C TYR A 189 1.65 2.94 -2.24
N ASP A 190 2.68 3.37 -1.51
CA ASP A 190 3.30 2.61 -0.41
C ASP A 190 2.38 2.52 0.82
N GLY A 191 1.25 3.24 0.82
CA GLY A 191 0.25 3.19 1.88
C GLY A 191 0.50 4.16 3.02
N ASP A 192 1.37 5.16 2.84
CA ASP A 192 1.56 6.25 3.78
C ASP A 192 0.52 7.36 3.48
N PRO A 193 -0.57 7.48 4.27
CA PRO A 193 -1.69 8.34 3.93
C PRO A 193 -1.40 9.83 4.17
N GLY A 194 -0.19 10.19 4.59
CA GLY A 194 0.19 11.51 5.05
C GLY A 194 0.31 11.52 6.58
N ALA A 195 1.55 11.63 7.06
CA ALA A 195 1.93 12.01 8.42
C ALA A 195 1.21 11.26 9.57
N ALA A 196 1.49 9.97 9.71
CA ALA A 196 1.90 9.56 11.04
C ALA A 196 3.37 9.99 11.17
N VAL A 197 3.70 10.75 12.22
CA VAL A 197 5.07 10.88 12.72
C VAL A 197 5.79 9.55 12.46
N ARG A 198 7.02 9.55 11.89
CA ARG A 198 7.85 8.34 11.82
C ARG A 198 7.78 7.66 13.18
N THR A 199 6.93 6.65 13.29
CA THR A 199 6.64 6.06 14.58
C THR A 199 7.74 5.05 14.72
N VAL A 200 8.88 5.50 15.24
CA VAL A 200 9.96 4.59 15.61
C VAL A 200 9.35 3.67 16.66
N VAL A 201 9.17 2.41 16.29
CA VAL A 201 8.66 1.40 17.21
C VAL A 201 9.86 0.85 17.98
N TYR A 202 9.88 1.12 19.27
CA TYR A 202 10.89 0.61 20.20
C TYR A 202 10.46 -0.76 20.70
N ARG A 203 11.40 -1.70 20.69
CA ARG A 203 11.26 -3.02 21.29
C ARG A 203 11.83 -2.96 22.70
N ARG A 204 11.02 -3.33 23.71
CA ARG A 204 11.44 -3.52 25.10
C ARG A 204 11.23 -4.97 25.52
N VAL A 205 12.15 -5.48 26.31
CA VAL A 205 11.96 -6.72 27.06
C VAL A 205 11.70 -6.29 28.49
N GLU A 206 10.51 -6.59 29.02
CA GLU A 206 10.17 -6.37 30.43
C GLU A 206 10.88 -7.40 31.31
N ASP A 207 10.93 -7.17 32.63
CA ASP A 207 11.69 -8.00 33.58
C ASP A 207 11.18 -9.46 33.65
N ASP A 208 9.93 -9.70 33.26
CA ASP A 208 9.30 -11.02 33.15
C ASP A 208 9.56 -11.73 31.81
N GLY A 209 10.37 -11.13 30.92
CA GLY A 209 10.67 -11.64 29.58
C GLY A 209 9.65 -11.26 28.51
N THR A 210 8.60 -10.49 28.86
CA THR A 210 7.59 -10.05 27.90
C THR A 210 8.17 -9.04 26.92
N LEU A 211 7.86 -9.21 25.63
CA LEU A 211 8.26 -8.30 24.57
C LEU A 211 7.17 -7.24 24.34
N THR A 212 7.48 -5.98 24.66
CA THR A 212 6.59 -4.84 24.42
C THR A 212 7.09 -4.02 23.24
N TYR A 213 6.19 -3.74 22.29
CA TYR A 213 6.44 -2.79 21.21
C TYR A 213 5.70 -1.48 21.50
N THR A 214 6.40 -0.34 21.46
CA THR A 214 5.83 0.99 21.77
C THR A 214 6.36 2.04 20.81
N ASN A 215 5.58 3.09 20.59
CA ASN A 215 5.98 4.30 19.86
C ASN A 215 6.62 5.38 20.73
N ILE A 216 6.83 5.11 22.02
CA ILE A 216 7.46 6.03 22.97
C ILE A 216 8.97 5.76 23.02
N PRO A 217 9.86 6.76 22.80
CA PRO A 217 11.30 6.58 22.93
C PRO A 217 11.69 6.16 24.34
N PRO A 218 12.65 5.22 24.50
CA PRO A 218 13.17 4.86 25.81
C PRO A 218 13.81 6.11 26.41
N ARG A 219 13.37 6.49 27.62
CA ARG A 219 14.03 7.55 28.37
C ARG A 219 15.48 7.12 28.58
N GLY A 220 16.41 7.87 28.00
CA GLY A 220 17.84 7.63 28.20
C GLY A 220 18.13 7.61 29.69
N ARG A 221 18.80 6.55 30.16
CA ARG A 221 19.45 6.58 31.47
C ARG A 221 20.52 7.67 31.38
N ARG A 222 20.38 8.73 32.18
CA ARG A 222 21.52 9.56 32.57
C ARG A 222 22.44 8.75 33.47
#